data_AF-A0A8T4DVX7-F1
#
_entry.id   AF-A0A8T4DVX7-F1
#
_cell.length_a   1.000
_cell.length_b   1.000
_cell.length_c   1.000
_cell.angle_alpha   90.00
_cell.angle_beta   90.00
_cell.angle_gamma   90.00
#
_symmetry.space_group_name_H-M   'P 1'
#
loop_
_entity.id
_entity.type
_entity.pdbx_description
1 polymer ?
#
loop_
_entity_poly.entity_id
_entity_poly.type
_entity_poly.pdbx_seq_one_letter_code
_entity_poly.pdbx_strand_id
1 'polypeptide(L)' 'MKALCTVTLEFETPQKAQKVLQSLQADDLGFVTSTLKGKILEAVIESSSVASLLHTLDDYLACVSVADAIVKK' A
#
# COMPACT_ATOMS: atom_id res chain seq x y z
N MET A 1 19.86 10.83 4.87
CA MET A 1 19.79 9.36 5.06
C MET A 1 18.68 8.83 4.20
N LYS A 2 18.88 7.74 3.45
CA LYS A 2 17.78 7.07 2.74
C LYS A 2 17.07 6.14 3.72
N ALA A 3 15.74 6.20 3.74
CA ALA A 3 14.89 5.35 4.56
C ALA A 3 14.07 4.44 3.63
N LEU A 4 14.09 3.15 3.92
CA LEU A 4 13.37 2.11 3.19
C LEU A 4 12.44 1.42 4.19
N CYS A 5 11.17 1.29 3.83
CA CYS A 5 10.20 0.56 4.62
C CYS A 5 9.45 -0.43 3.72
N THR A 6 9.25 -1.64 4.23
CA THR A 6 8.41 -2.64 3.60
C THR A 6 7.23 -2.93 4.52
N VAL A 7 6.03 -2.77 3.98
CA VAL A 7 4.77 -3.04 4.67
C VAL A 7 4.13 -4.26 4.03
N THR A 8 3.66 -5.17 4.86
CA THR A 8 2.99 -6.39 4.41
C THR A 8 1.60 -6.45 5.01
N LEU A 9 0.59 -6.47 4.16
CA LEU A 9 -0.83 -6.47 4.53
C LEU A 9 -1.45 -7.77 4.05
N GLU A 10 -2.01 -8.54 4.97
CA GLU A 10 -2.76 -9.75 4.64
C GLU A 10 -4.27 -9.44 4.59
N PHE A 11 -4.93 -9.86 3.52
CA PHE A 11 -6.37 -9.74 3.33
C PHE A 11 -7.06 -11.11 3.43
N GLU A 12 -8.37 -11.11 3.67
CA GLU A 12 -9.18 -12.34 3.76
C GLU A 12 -9.13 -13.19 2.49
N THR A 13 -9.21 -12.55 1.32
CA THR A 13 -9.22 -13.25 0.03
C THR A 13 -8.25 -12.61 -0.97
N PRO A 14 -7.68 -13.40 -1.90
CA PRO A 14 -6.82 -12.86 -2.95
C PRO A 14 -7.55 -11.88 -3.87
N GLN A 15 -8.86 -12.05 -4.05
CA GLN A 15 -9.70 -11.15 -4.83
C GLN A 15 -9.83 -9.78 -4.16
N LYS A 16 -9.99 -9.74 -2.83
CA LYS A 16 -10.01 -8.51 -2.05
C LYS A 16 -8.69 -7.77 -2.17
N ALA A 17 -7.58 -8.48 -1.97
CA ALA A 17 -6.24 -7.94 -2.08
C ALA A 17 -5.95 -7.35 -3.47
N GLN A 18 -6.40 -8.04 -4.54
CA GLN A 18 -6.28 -7.54 -5.91
C GLN A 18 -7.10 -6.27 -6.16
N LYS A 19 -8.35 -6.22 -5.71
CA LYS A 19 -9.20 -5.02 -5.84
C LYS A 19 -8.63 -3.82 -5.08
N VAL A 20 -8.08 -4.05 -3.89
CA VAL A 20 -7.41 -3.02 -3.10
C VAL A 20 -6.18 -2.50 -3.85
N LEU A 21 -5.31 -3.39 -4.36
CA LEU A 21 -4.15 -2.99 -5.18
C LEU A 21 -4.56 -2.17 -6.41
N GLN A 22 -5.62 -2.58 -7.12
CA GLN A 22 -6.12 -1.82 -8.28
C GLN A 22 -6.60 -0.42 -7.91
N SER A 23 -7.20 -0.27 -6.73
CA SER A 23 -7.65 1.04 -6.22
C SER A 23 -6.47 1.94 -5.85
N LEU A 24 -5.37 1.35 -5.39
CA LEU A 24 -4.14 2.06 -5.02
C LEU A 24 -3.28 2.42 -6.25
N GLN A 25 -3.23 1.55 -7.26
CA GLN A 25 -2.48 1.80 -8.51
C GLN A 25 -3.01 2.99 -9.31
N ALA A 26 -4.26 3.39 -9.10
CA ALA A 26 -4.83 4.58 -9.72
C ALA A 26 -4.11 5.88 -9.28
N ASP A 27 -3.43 5.85 -8.13
CA ASP A 27 -2.76 7.01 -7.50
C ASP A 27 -1.23 6.83 -7.41
N ASP A 28 -0.67 5.76 -8.00
CA ASP A 28 0.73 5.39 -7.81
C ASP A 28 1.66 6.28 -8.66
N LEU A 29 1.97 7.46 -8.11
CA LEU A 29 2.87 8.47 -8.66
C LEU A 29 4.37 8.08 -8.53
N GLY A 30 4.70 6.79 -8.42
CA GLY A 30 6.07 6.26 -8.49
C GLY A 30 6.87 6.27 -7.19
N PHE A 31 6.23 6.52 -6.04
CA PHE A 31 6.89 6.54 -4.72
C PHE A 31 6.73 5.24 -3.93
N VAL A 32 5.80 4.37 -4.32
CA VAL A 32 5.49 3.13 -3.61
C VAL A 32 5.47 1.97 -4.60
N THR A 33 6.27 0.93 -4.37
CA THR A 33 6.19 -0.28 -5.18
C THR A 33 5.33 -1.31 -4.47
N SER A 34 4.11 -1.52 -4.98
CA SER A 34 3.17 -2.50 -4.42
C SER A 34 3.14 -3.79 -5.25
N THR A 35 3.35 -4.93 -4.60
CA THR A 35 3.33 -6.28 -5.20
C THR A 35 2.30 -7.16 -4.50
N LEU A 36 1.49 -7.88 -5.27
CA LEU A 36 0.52 -8.83 -4.72
C LEU A 36 1.06 -10.27 -4.81
N LYS A 37 1.10 -10.95 -3.66
CA LYS A 37 1.44 -12.37 -3.52
C LYS A 37 0.23 -13.12 -2.96
N GLY A 38 -0.71 -13.49 -3.83
CA GLY A 38 -1.95 -14.16 -3.44
C GLY A 38 -2.88 -13.23 -2.63
N LYS A 39 -3.02 -13.50 -1.33
CA LYS A 39 -3.80 -12.67 -0.40
C LYS A 39 -2.97 -11.61 0.35
N ILE A 40 -1.67 -11.54 0.06
CA ILE A 40 -0.72 -10.66 0.73
C ILE A 40 -0.32 -9.54 -0.22
N LEU A 41 -0.46 -8.30 0.22
CA LEU A 41 0.02 -7.11 -0.45
C LEU A 41 1.32 -6.64 0.22
N GLU A 42 2.38 -6.54 -0.55
CA GLU A 42 3.69 -6.07 -0.12
C GLU A 42 3.96 -4.69 -0.74
N ALA A 43 4.08 -3.66 0.08
CA ALA A 43 4.34 -2.29 -0.35
C ALA A 43 5.73 -1.86 0.10
N VAL A 44 6.55 -1.41 -0.84
CA VAL A 44 7.91 -0.92 -0.59
C VAL A 44 7.91 0.60 -0.80
N ILE A 45 8.26 1.33 0.26
CA ILE A 45 8.28 2.79 0.28
C ILE A 45 9.72 3.24 0.47
N GLU A 46 10.20 4.05 -0.47
CA GLU A 46 11.55 4.64 -0.43
C GLU A 46 11.46 6.16 -0.27
N SER A 47 12.23 6.70 0.68
CA SER A 47 12.27 8.14 0.91
C SER A 47 13.65 8.64 1.30
N SER A 48 13.89 9.92 1.04
CA SER A 48 15.13 10.64 1.36
C SER A 48 15.18 11.14 2.81
N SER A 49 14.11 10.97 3.59
CA SER A 49 14.02 11.32 5.01
C SER A 49 12.98 10.49 5.75
N VAL A 50 13.19 10.23 7.05
CA VAL A 50 12.27 9.45 7.90
C VAL A 50 10.91 10.15 8.05
N ALA A 51 10.90 11.49 8.19
CA ALA A 51 9.66 12.25 8.28
C ALA A 51 8.80 12.13 7.02
N SER A 52 9.43 12.26 5.84
CA SER A 52 8.76 12.05 4.55
C SER A 52 8.24 10.63 4.41
N LEU A 53 9.01 9.63 4.82
CA LEU A 53 8.55 8.24 4.86
C LEU A 53 7.32 8.06 5.73
N LEU A 54 7.30 8.67 6.92
CA LEU A 54 6.18 8.57 7.86
C LEU A 54 4.90 9.17 7.25
N HIS A 55 5.00 10.33 6.61
CA HIS A 55 3.86 10.94 5.91
C HIS A 55 3.37 10.08 4.76
N THR A 56 4.27 9.61 3.89
CA THR A 56 3.90 8.73 2.77
C THR A 56 3.27 7.42 3.25
N LEU A 57 3.77 6.87 4.36
CA LEU A 57 3.20 5.67 4.98
C LEU A 57 1.79 5.93 5.52
N ASP A 58 1.56 7.07 6.18
CA ASP A 58 0.27 7.44 6.74
C ASP A 58 -0.79 7.64 5.64
N ASP A 59 -0.45 8.39 4.59
CA ASP A 59 -1.30 8.56 3.39
C ASP A 59 -1.60 7.21 2.71
N TYR A 60 -0.57 6.36 2.54
CA TYR A 60 -0.74 5.04 1.93
C TYR A 60 -1.71 4.16 2.73
N LEU A 61 -1.54 4.08 4.05
CA LEU A 61 -2.40 3.27 4.91
C LEU A 61 -3.82 3.82 4.98
N ALA A 62 -4.01 5.13 4.92
CA ALA A 62 -5.32 5.75 4.83
C ALA A 62 -6.05 5.33 3.53
N CYS A 63 -5.36 5.40 2.37
CA CYS A 63 -5.89 4.94 1.09
C CYS A 63 -6.23 3.44 1.10
N VAL A 64 -5.35 2.61 1.67
CA VAL A 64 -5.60 1.17 1.84
C VAL A 64 -6.87 0.94 2.67
N SER A 65 -7.03 1.66 3.78
CA SER A 65 -8.18 1.50 4.69
C SER A 65 -9.50 1.84 3.98
N VAL A 66 -9.51 2.93 3.22
CA VAL A 66 -10.67 3.34 2.42
C VAL A 66 -10.97 2.33 1.31
N ALA A 67 -9.95 1.88 0.58
CA ALA A 67 -10.11 0.86 -0.46
C ALA A 67 -10.65 -0.44 0.12
N ASP A 68 -10.13 -0.91 1.26
CA ASP A 68 -10.63 -2.12 1.94
C ASP A 68 -12.11 -1.98 2.36
N ALA A 69 -12.49 -0.81 2.87
CA ALA A 69 -13.86 -0.51 3.28
C ALA A 69 -14.84 -0.51 2.09
N ILE A 70 -14.43 0.04 0.94
CA ILE A 70 -15.25 0.09 -0.28
C ILE A 70 -15.36 -1.30 -0.93
N VAL A 71 -14.31 -2.10 -0.86
CA VAL A 71 -14.26 -3.45 -1.44
C VAL A 71 -15.10 -4.46 -0.63
N LYS A 72 -15.73 -4.07 0.49
CA LYS A 72 -16.76 -4.86 1.17
C LYS A 72 -18.03 -5.01 0.29
N LYS A 73 -17.99 -5.92 -0.69
CA LYS A 73 -19.15 -6.60 -1.28
C LYS A 73 -18.74 -7.80 -2.13
#